data_AF-A0A9D2LN27-F1
#
_entry.id   AF-A0A9D2LN27-F1
#
_cell.length_a   1.000
_cell.length_b   1.000
_cell.length_c   1.000
_cell.angle_alpha   90.00
_cell.angle_beta   90.00
_cell.angle_gamma   90.00
#
_symmetry.space_group_name_H-M   'P 1'
#
loop_
_entity.id
_entity.type
_entity.pdbx_description
1 polymer ?
#
loop_
_entity_poly.entity_id
_entity_poly.type
_entity_poly.pdbx_seq_one_letter_code
_entity_poly.pdbx_strand_id
1 'polypeptide(L)'
;MKRNTFVNMCVTLLFMMLLGSVICFIFISSLSALMEQHFAVKVICQVVALLSYLMLLFSPVRNYGERDVNRVHIGVKKENKLTGLLFGLVLMIPYVLAFLLLVLGKLGLIVDMLPAYRLVNSQFVVFISSCVGGAMTLQELSWGMLAVITLVIPLIIPSATTLFYFLGYKQISFTEKLLYQKAKDGRK
;
A
#
# COMPACT_ATOMS: atom_id res chain seq x y z
N MET A 1 -28.10 6.62 14.76
CA MET A 1 -26.74 6.12 15.06
C MET A 1 -25.70 6.86 14.20
N LYS A 2 -24.81 7.67 14.79
CA LYS A 2 -23.68 8.28 14.07
C LYS A 2 -22.74 7.16 13.61
N ARG A 3 -22.82 6.76 12.34
CA ARG A 3 -21.97 5.73 11.74
C ARG A 3 -20.50 6.15 11.93
N ASN A 4 -19.71 5.33 12.62
CA ASN A 4 -18.37 5.69 13.06
C ASN A 4 -17.47 5.94 11.84
N THR A 5 -17.22 7.22 11.50
CA THR A 5 -16.68 7.63 10.19
C THR A 5 -15.27 7.06 9.96
N PHE A 6 -14.50 6.89 11.03
CA PHE A 6 -13.17 6.29 10.99
C PHE A 6 -13.22 4.79 10.65
N VAL A 7 -14.10 4.02 11.31
CA VAL A 7 -14.21 2.56 11.07
C VAL A 7 -14.66 2.28 9.64
N ASN A 8 -15.66 3.02 9.14
CA ASN A 8 -16.06 2.90 7.74
C ASN A 8 -14.90 3.17 6.78
N MET A 9 -14.05 4.15 7.11
CA MET A 9 -12.90 4.49 6.31
C MET A 9 -11.88 3.34 6.27
N CYS A 10 -11.58 2.75 7.43
CA CYS A 10 -10.71 1.58 7.50
C CYS A 10 -11.23 0.41 6.65
N VAL A 11 -12.53 0.13 6.70
CA VAL A 11 -13.16 -0.93 5.89
C VAL A 11 -13.04 -0.61 4.40
N THR A 12 -13.31 0.64 3.99
CA THR A 12 -13.13 1.07 2.60
C THR A 12 -11.68 0.88 2.16
N LEU A 13 -10.70 1.27 2.97
CA LEU A 13 -9.28 1.15 2.63
C LEU A 13 -8.84 -0.32 2.53
N LEU A 14 -9.31 -1.20 3.41
CA LEU A 14 -9.06 -2.64 3.32
C LEU A 14 -9.63 -3.23 2.03
N PHE A 15 -10.84 -2.83 1.64
CA PHE A 15 -11.43 -3.24 0.37
C PHE A 15 -10.63 -2.72 -0.85
N MET A 16 -10.18 -1.46 -0.81
CA MET A 16 -9.34 -0.88 -1.85
C MET A 16 -7.98 -1.58 -1.95
N MET A 17 -7.39 -2.03 -0.83
CA MET A 17 -6.18 -2.85 -0.86
C MET A 17 -6.41 -4.18 -1.56
N LEU A 18 -7.52 -4.86 -1.27
CA LEU A 18 -7.85 -6.13 -1.91
C LEU A 18 -8.10 -5.95 -3.42
N LEU A 19 -8.82 -4.90 -3.81
CA LEU A 19 -8.98 -4.57 -5.23
C LEU A 19 -7.64 -4.24 -5.89
N GLY A 20 -6.78 -3.48 -5.21
CA GLY A 20 -5.46 -3.13 -5.69
C GLY A 20 -4.58 -4.35 -5.93
N SER A 21 -4.58 -5.32 -5.02
CA SER A 21 -3.81 -6.55 -5.21
C SER A 21 -4.34 -7.40 -6.37
N VAL A 22 -5.65 -7.43 -6.60
CA VAL A 22 -6.22 -8.10 -7.79
C VAL A 22 -5.78 -7.41 -9.08
N ILE A 23 -5.82 -6.07 -9.15
CA ILE A 23 -5.36 -5.31 -10.32
C ILE A 23 -3.87 -5.53 -10.56
N CYS A 24 -3.04 -5.43 -9.52
CA CYS A 24 -1.61 -5.70 -9.61
C CYS A 24 -1.32 -7.13 -10.04
N PHE A 25 -2.12 -8.10 -9.60
CA PHE A 25 -1.97 -9.50 -9.98
C PHE A 25 -2.22 -9.70 -11.47
N ILE A 26 -3.31 -9.14 -12.01
CA ILE A 26 -3.62 -9.19 -13.44
C ILE A 26 -2.51 -8.52 -14.26
N PHE A 27 -2.04 -7.35 -13.82
CA PHE A 27 -0.96 -6.61 -14.50
C PHE A 27 0.35 -7.40 -14.54
N ILE A 28 0.81 -7.91 -13.39
CA ILE A 28 2.06 -8.68 -13.32
C ILE A 28 1.94 -9.98 -14.11
N SER A 29 0.83 -10.69 -13.99
CA SER A 29 0.63 -11.97 -14.68
C SER A 29 0.69 -11.78 -16.20
N SER A 30 0.09 -10.70 -16.71
CA SER A 30 0.12 -10.34 -18.14
C SER A 30 1.53 -10.05 -18.67
N LEU A 31 2.47 -9.60 -17.83
CA LEU A 31 3.83 -9.21 -18.24
C LEU A 31 4.90 -10.20 -17.76
N SER A 32 4.51 -11.30 -17.13
CA SER A 32 5.41 -12.30 -16.52
C SER A 32 6.48 -12.82 -17.49
N ALA A 33 6.09 -13.22 -18.71
CA ALA A 33 7.02 -13.72 -19.72
C ALA A 33 8.09 -12.68 -20.12
N LEU A 34 7.71 -11.41 -20.22
CA LEU A 34 8.64 -10.32 -20.56
C LEU A 34 9.58 -10.00 -19.40
N MET A 35 9.08 -10.11 -18.17
CA MET A 35 9.86 -9.91 -16.96
C MET A 35 10.99 -10.93 -16.82
N GLU A 36 10.80 -12.18 -17.25
CA GLU A 36 11.85 -13.21 -17.17
C GLU A 36 13.10 -12.86 -17.99
N GLN A 37 12.91 -12.23 -19.16
CA GLN A 37 13.99 -11.93 -20.09
C GLN A 37 14.79 -10.68 -19.72
N HIS A 38 14.16 -9.68 -19.11
CA HIS A 38 14.77 -8.36 -18.89
C HIS A 38 14.62 -7.85 -17.46
N PHE A 39 15.75 -7.67 -16.77
CA PHE A 39 15.77 -7.11 -15.41
C PHE A 39 15.14 -5.70 -15.33
N ALA A 40 15.40 -4.84 -16.31
CA ALA A 40 14.82 -3.50 -16.35
C ALA A 40 13.28 -3.52 -16.34
N VAL A 41 12.68 -4.47 -17.07
CA VAL A 41 11.22 -4.65 -17.11
C VAL A 41 10.69 -5.06 -15.75
N LYS A 42 11.40 -5.92 -15.00
CA LYS A 42 11.02 -6.28 -13.61
C LYS A 42 10.92 -5.05 -12.71
N VAL A 43 11.94 -4.18 -12.75
CA VAL A 43 11.98 -2.96 -11.94
C VAL A 43 10.84 -2.02 -12.31
N ILE A 44 10.63 -1.79 -13.60
CA ILE A 44 9.55 -0.91 -14.09
C ILE A 44 8.19 -1.47 -13.67
N CYS A 45 7.93 -2.77 -13.88
CA CYS A 45 6.67 -3.39 -13.50
C CYS A 45 6.40 -3.31 -11.99
N GLN A 46 7.42 -3.51 -11.16
CA GLN A 46 7.31 -3.37 -9.71
C GLN A 46 6.95 -1.94 -9.30
N VAL A 47 7.56 -0.93 -9.93
CA VAL A 47 7.26 0.48 -9.66
C VAL A 47 5.83 0.81 -10.10
N VAL A 48 5.43 0.41 -11.31
CA VAL A 48 4.08 0.65 -11.83
C VAL A 48 3.02 -0.04 -10.99
N ALA A 49 3.23 -1.31 -10.59
CA ALA A 49 2.30 -2.04 -9.74
C ALA A 49 2.16 -1.36 -8.37
N LEU A 50 3.28 -0.99 -7.74
CA LEU A 50 3.26 -0.32 -6.44
C LEU A 50 2.56 1.05 -6.51
N LEU A 51 2.86 1.87 -7.52
CA LEU A 51 2.20 3.16 -7.71
C LEU A 51 0.70 2.98 -7.94
N SER A 52 0.31 2.04 -8.80
CA SER A 52 -1.12 1.76 -9.07
C SER A 52 -1.86 1.36 -7.80
N TYR A 53 -1.25 0.49 -6.99
CA TYR A 53 -1.77 0.08 -5.69
C TYR A 53 -1.92 1.26 -4.73
N LEU A 54 -0.88 2.09 -4.59
CA LEU A 54 -0.88 3.24 -3.69
C LEU A 54 -1.87 4.35 -4.12
N MET A 55 -2.09 4.52 -5.42
CA MET A 55 -3.05 5.52 -5.94
C MET A 55 -4.49 5.21 -5.53
N LEU A 56 -4.86 3.94 -5.36
CA LEU A 56 -6.18 3.56 -4.83
C LEU A 56 -6.37 4.00 -3.38
N LEU A 57 -5.30 4.04 -2.60
CA LEU A 57 -5.31 4.54 -1.22
C LEU A 57 -5.21 6.06 -1.15
N PHE A 58 -4.55 6.69 -2.13
CA PHE A 58 -4.30 8.13 -2.16
C PHE A 58 -5.58 8.96 -2.05
N SER A 59 -6.50 8.79 -2.99
CA SER A 59 -7.74 9.58 -3.06
C SER A 59 -8.56 9.53 -1.76
N PRO A 60 -8.95 8.34 -1.24
CA PRO A 60 -9.74 8.28 -0.02
C PRO A 60 -8.99 8.88 1.18
N VAL A 61 -7.72 8.54 1.40
CA VAL A 61 -6.97 9.03 2.58
C VAL A 61 -6.75 10.53 2.54
N ARG A 62 -6.43 11.08 1.36
CA ARG A 62 -6.28 12.53 1.15
C ARG A 62 -7.60 13.27 1.42
N ASN A 63 -8.69 12.81 0.82
CA ASN A 63 -10.02 13.41 1.01
C ASN A 63 -10.45 13.38 2.49
N TYR A 64 -10.05 12.34 3.22
CA TYR A 64 -10.26 12.28 4.66
C TYR A 64 -9.46 13.36 5.40
N GLY A 65 -8.18 13.55 5.06
CA GLY A 65 -7.34 14.62 5.62
C GLY A 65 -7.90 16.02 5.37
N GLU A 66 -8.39 16.29 4.16
CA GLU A 66 -9.01 17.57 3.77
C GLU A 66 -10.29 17.84 4.60
N ARG A 67 -11.12 16.83 4.83
CA ARG A 67 -12.31 16.96 5.69
C ARG A 67 -11.92 17.17 7.15
N ASP A 68 -10.83 16.55 7.60
CA ASP A 68 -10.40 16.64 8.98
C ASP A 68 -9.91 18.04 9.34
N VAL A 69 -9.08 18.65 8.50
CA VAL A 69 -8.60 20.02 8.72
C VAL A 69 -9.76 21.03 8.72
N ASN A 70 -10.77 20.85 7.86
CA ASN A 70 -11.96 21.71 7.88
C ASN A 70 -12.74 21.60 9.20
N ARG A 71 -12.83 20.39 9.78
CA ARG A 71 -13.49 20.20 11.09
C ARG A 71 -12.69 20.80 12.24
N VAL A 72 -11.36 20.83 12.12
CA VAL A 72 -10.48 21.53 13.07
C VAL A 72 -10.69 23.04 12.97
N HIS A 73 -10.72 23.60 11.76
CA HIS A 73 -10.97 25.02 11.54
C HIS A 73 -12.34 25.49 12.06
N ILE A 74 -13.38 24.66 11.96
CA ILE A 74 -14.72 24.96 12.49
C ILE A 74 -14.81 24.71 14.02
N GLY A 75 -13.76 24.18 14.65
CA GLY A 75 -13.71 23.93 16.09
C GLY A 75 -14.50 22.69 16.56
N VAL A 76 -14.93 21.83 15.63
CA VAL A 76 -15.72 20.61 15.92
C VAL A 76 -14.82 19.43 16.29
N LYS A 77 -13.54 19.46 15.92
CA LYS A 77 -12.57 18.40 16.19
C LYS A 77 -11.23 18.99 16.63
N LYS A 78 -10.53 18.31 17.55
CA LYS A 78 -9.13 18.59 17.85
C LYS A 78 -8.22 18.06 16.74
N GLU A 79 -7.12 18.76 16.49
CA GLU A 79 -6.09 18.33 15.55
C GLU A 79 -5.52 16.96 15.96
N ASN A 80 -5.45 16.04 15.00
CA ASN A 80 -4.75 14.76 15.16
C ASN A 80 -3.95 14.43 13.90
N LYS A 81 -2.63 14.63 13.99
CA LYS A 81 -1.67 14.39 12.91
C LYS A 81 -1.36 12.91 12.68
N LEU A 82 -1.67 12.03 13.65
CA LEU A 82 -1.37 10.60 13.60
C LEU A 82 -2.47 9.78 12.90
N THR A 83 -3.56 10.41 12.48
CA THR A 83 -4.70 9.71 11.85
C THR A 83 -4.28 8.92 10.60
N GLY A 84 -3.39 9.48 9.77
CA GLY A 84 -2.84 8.77 8.60
C GLY A 84 -2.04 7.53 8.98
N LEU A 85 -1.21 7.62 10.01
CA LEU A 85 -0.45 6.48 10.54
C LEU A 85 -1.38 5.40 11.08
N LEU A 86 -2.45 5.78 11.79
CA LEU A 86 -3.44 4.83 12.30
C LEU A 86 -4.13 4.06 11.17
N PHE A 87 -4.51 4.73 10.07
CA PHE A 87 -5.02 4.02 8.89
C PHE A 87 -3.99 3.02 8.37
N GLY A 88 -2.74 3.46 8.22
CA GLY A 88 -1.62 2.61 7.85
C GLY A 88 -1.46 1.35 8.69
N LEU A 89 -1.48 1.50 10.01
CA LEU A 89 -1.34 0.39 10.95
C LEU A 89 -2.52 -0.59 10.89
N VAL A 90 -3.74 -0.09 10.70
CA VAL A 90 -4.92 -0.97 10.48
C VAL A 90 -4.76 -1.76 9.17
N LEU A 91 -4.22 -1.13 8.14
CA LEU A 91 -3.92 -1.79 6.86
C LEU A 91 -2.76 -2.80 6.94
N MET A 92 -1.96 -2.78 8.00
CA MET A 92 -0.93 -3.79 8.24
C MET A 92 -1.50 -5.11 8.79
N ILE A 93 -2.72 -5.12 9.31
CA ILE A 93 -3.32 -6.31 9.94
C ILE A 93 -3.27 -7.56 9.04
N PRO A 94 -3.65 -7.51 7.74
CA PRO A 94 -3.57 -8.68 6.86
C PRO A 94 -2.14 -9.22 6.70
N TYR A 95 -1.13 -8.35 6.72
CA TYR A 95 0.27 -8.74 6.59
C TYR A 95 0.80 -9.40 7.86
N VAL A 96 0.39 -8.90 9.04
CA VAL A 96 0.71 -9.53 10.32
C VAL A 96 0.05 -10.92 10.41
N LEU A 97 -1.20 -11.04 9.97
CA LEU A 97 -1.87 -12.35 9.89
C LEU A 97 -1.14 -13.30 8.92
N ALA A 98 -0.72 -12.79 7.76
CA ALA A 98 0.06 -13.57 6.80
C ALA A 98 1.42 -14.00 7.38
N PHE A 99 2.09 -13.14 8.14
CA PHE A 99 3.33 -13.49 8.86
C PHE A 99 3.10 -14.69 9.78
N LEU A 100 2.07 -14.65 10.62
CA LEU A 100 1.75 -15.76 11.53
C LEU A 100 1.48 -17.06 10.76
N LEU A 101 0.72 -17.00 9.66
CA LEU A 101 0.47 -18.17 8.82
C LEU A 101 1.76 -18.73 8.20
N LEU A 102 2.64 -17.87 7.67
CA LEU A 102 3.92 -18.32 7.10
C LEU A 102 4.87 -18.87 8.15
N VAL A 103 4.83 -18.36 9.38
CA VAL A 103 5.58 -18.94 10.51
C VAL A 103 5.07 -20.35 10.83
N LEU A 104 3.75 -20.54 10.92
CA LEU A 104 3.17 -21.88 11.12
C LEU A 104 3.55 -22.84 9.99
N GLY A 105 3.54 -22.37 8.74
CA GLY A 105 3.97 -23.16 7.58
C GLY A 105 5.46 -23.50 7.62
N LYS A 106 6.30 -22.54 8.02
CA LYS A 106 7.74 -22.75 8.20
C LYS A 106 8.07 -23.78 9.29
N LEU A 107 7.26 -23.82 10.35
CA LEU A 107 7.37 -24.82 11.42
C LEU A 107 6.82 -26.21 11.03
N GLY A 108 6.24 -26.35 9.84
CA GLY A 108 5.64 -27.61 9.37
C GLY A 108 4.29 -27.93 10.01
N LEU A 109 3.65 -26.97 10.68
CA LEU A 109 2.34 -27.15 11.31
C LEU A 109 1.19 -27.07 10.31
N ILE A 110 1.40 -26.37 9.20
CA ILE A 110 0.44 -26.24 8.09
C ILE A 110 1.18 -26.37 6.74
N VAL A 111 0.41 -26.46 5.65
CA VAL A 111 0.91 -26.47 4.27
C VAL A 111 1.72 -25.20 3.97
N ASP A 112 2.71 -25.31 3.08
CA ASP A 112 3.50 -24.16 2.62
C ASP A 112 2.60 -23.10 1.95
N MET A 113 2.44 -21.96 2.64
CA MET A 113 1.60 -20.84 2.20
C MET A 113 2.38 -19.79 1.39
N LEU A 114 3.68 -19.98 1.11
CA LEU A 114 4.49 -19.00 0.37
C LEU A 114 3.96 -18.71 -1.04
N PRO A 115 3.49 -19.70 -1.84
CA PRO A 115 2.87 -19.42 -3.13
C PRO A 115 1.60 -18.57 -3.00
N ALA A 116 0.73 -18.91 -2.06
CA ALA A 116 -0.50 -18.15 -1.78
C ALA A 116 -0.18 -16.71 -1.35
N TYR A 117 0.85 -16.53 -0.52
CA TYR A 117 1.31 -15.20 -0.09
C TYR A 117 1.77 -14.33 -1.26
N ARG A 118 2.53 -14.90 -2.21
CA ARG A 118 2.98 -14.19 -3.43
C ARG A 118 1.80 -13.75 -4.31
N LEU A 119 0.78 -14.60 -4.43
CA LEU A 119 -0.42 -14.30 -5.22
C LEU A 119 -1.23 -13.14 -4.61
N VAL A 120 -1.48 -13.20 -3.30
CA VAL A 120 -2.25 -12.17 -2.59
C VAL A 120 -1.51 -10.83 -2.54
N ASN A 121 -0.17 -10.86 -2.50
CA ASN A 121 0.67 -9.66 -2.38
C ASN A 121 1.43 -9.34 -3.68
N SER A 122 0.71 -9.43 -4.80
CA SER A 122 1.21 -9.19 -6.15
C SER A 122 1.84 -7.80 -6.33
N GLN A 123 1.37 -6.80 -5.56
CA GLN A 123 1.94 -5.45 -5.54
C GLN A 123 3.40 -5.39 -5.07
N PHE A 124 3.91 -6.44 -4.42
CA PHE A 124 5.29 -6.56 -3.95
C PHE A 124 6.03 -7.75 -4.57
N VAL A 125 5.45 -8.41 -5.58
CA VAL A 125 5.93 -9.72 -6.07
C VAL A 125 7.38 -9.74 -6.52
N VAL A 126 7.89 -8.66 -7.13
CA VAL A 126 9.29 -8.60 -7.57
C VAL A 126 10.20 -8.46 -6.35
N PHE A 127 9.84 -7.62 -5.38
CA PHE A 127 10.58 -7.52 -4.12
C PHE A 127 10.58 -8.83 -3.34
N ILE A 128 9.41 -9.48 -3.21
CA ILE A 128 9.28 -10.78 -2.55
C ILE A 128 10.15 -11.81 -3.28
N SER A 129 10.09 -11.87 -4.60
CA SER A 129 10.88 -12.83 -5.39
C SER A 129 12.37 -12.57 -5.28
N SER A 130 12.81 -11.32 -5.21
CA SER A 130 14.22 -10.96 -4.97
C SER A 130 14.69 -11.35 -3.57
N CYS A 131 13.86 -11.20 -2.54
CA CYS A 131 14.20 -11.59 -1.16
C CYS A 131 14.19 -13.10 -0.95
N VAL A 132 13.27 -13.82 -1.61
CA VAL A 132 13.21 -15.28 -1.53
C VAL A 132 14.30 -15.93 -2.38
N GLY A 133 14.71 -15.29 -3.47
CA GLY A 133 15.73 -15.81 -4.38
C GLY A 133 15.30 -17.14 -4.99
N GLY A 134 16.18 -18.14 -4.92
CA GLY A 134 15.93 -19.49 -5.43
C GLY A 134 15.20 -20.43 -4.47
N ALA A 135 14.84 -19.98 -3.26
CA ALA A 135 14.17 -20.85 -2.30
C ALA A 135 12.77 -21.24 -2.82
N MET A 136 12.54 -22.55 -2.91
CA MET A 136 11.28 -23.12 -3.41
C MET A 136 10.29 -23.39 -2.27
N THR A 137 10.78 -23.49 -1.04
CA THR A 137 9.98 -23.79 0.16
C THR A 137 10.21 -22.77 1.28
N LEU A 138 9.25 -22.66 2.20
CA LEU A 138 9.39 -21.86 3.43
C LEU A 138 10.54 -22.34 4.34
N GLN A 139 10.91 -23.60 4.25
CA GLN A 139 11.95 -24.20 5.09
C GLN A 139 13.33 -23.63 4.74
N GLU A 140 13.59 -23.46 3.45
CA GLU A 140 14.82 -22.87 2.90
C GLU A 140 14.97 -21.37 3.18
N LEU A 141 13.84 -20.65 3.34
CA LEU A 141 13.86 -19.21 3.54
C LEU A 141 14.40 -18.83 4.92
N SER A 142 15.36 -17.92 5.04
CA SER A 142 15.83 -17.48 6.36
C SER A 142 14.72 -16.77 7.15
N TRP A 143 14.73 -16.89 8.48
CA TRP A 143 13.77 -16.18 9.35
C TRP A 143 13.81 -14.66 9.15
N GLY A 144 15.00 -14.11 8.90
CA GLY A 144 15.18 -12.70 8.57
C GLY A 144 14.45 -12.30 7.28
N MET A 145 14.61 -13.09 6.20
CA MET A 145 13.93 -12.78 4.94
C MET A 145 12.41 -12.95 5.06
N LEU A 146 11.93 -13.93 5.84
CA LEU A 146 10.50 -14.09 6.13
C LEU A 146 9.92 -12.83 6.80
N ALA A 147 10.62 -12.27 7.79
CA ALA A 147 10.21 -11.01 8.43
C ALA A 147 10.29 -9.81 7.47
N VAL A 148 11.30 -9.77 6.60
CA VAL A 148 11.43 -8.69 5.59
C VAL A 148 10.25 -8.68 4.63
N ILE A 149 9.87 -9.83 4.07
CA ILE A 149 8.80 -9.91 3.07
C ILE A 149 7.41 -9.62 3.62
N THR A 150 7.18 -9.85 4.92
CA THR A 150 5.86 -9.74 5.56
C THR A 150 5.70 -8.50 6.43
N LEU A 151 6.75 -8.04 7.09
CA LEU A 151 6.67 -6.92 8.03
C LEU A 151 7.37 -5.68 7.49
N VAL A 152 8.56 -5.81 6.90
CA VAL A 152 9.36 -4.65 6.49
C VAL A 152 8.85 -4.04 5.18
N ILE A 153 8.70 -4.84 4.11
CA ILE A 153 8.24 -4.35 2.81
C ILE A 153 6.86 -3.66 2.92
N PRO A 154 5.87 -4.23 3.63
CA PRO A 154 4.55 -3.59 3.74
C PRO A 154 4.53 -2.28 4.55
N LEU A 155 5.60 -1.90 5.28
CA LEU A 155 5.69 -0.59 5.97
C LEU A 155 5.60 0.61 5.01
N ILE A 156 5.78 0.37 3.70
CA ILE A 156 5.47 1.36 2.67
C ILE A 156 4.02 1.86 2.80
N ILE A 157 3.07 1.01 3.21
CA ILE A 157 1.65 1.36 3.34
C ILE A 157 1.42 2.38 4.47
N PRO A 158 1.87 2.16 5.72
CA PRO A 158 1.85 3.18 6.77
C PRO A 158 2.53 4.49 6.40
N SER A 159 3.68 4.39 5.72
CA SER A 159 4.42 5.57 5.27
C SER A 159 3.62 6.37 4.24
N ALA A 160 3.07 5.70 3.24
CA ALA A 160 2.26 6.30 2.18
C ALA A 160 0.96 6.90 2.72
N THR A 161 0.20 6.17 3.54
CA THR A 161 -1.05 6.68 4.14
C THR A 161 -0.82 7.89 5.04
N THR A 162 0.29 7.92 5.79
CA THR A 162 0.69 9.11 6.56
C THR A 162 0.96 10.30 5.64
N LEU A 163 1.71 10.09 4.56
CA LEU A 163 1.99 11.13 3.57
C LEU A 163 0.71 11.63 2.89
N PHE A 164 -0.17 10.74 2.45
CA PHE A 164 -1.41 11.08 1.76
C PHE A 164 -2.37 11.87 2.65
N TYR A 165 -2.47 11.45 3.92
CA TYR A 165 -3.25 12.18 4.91
C TYR A 165 -2.68 13.57 5.13
N PHE A 166 -1.36 13.69 5.27
CA PHE A 166 -0.68 14.96 5.45
C PHE A 166 -0.86 15.90 4.24
N LEU A 167 -0.77 15.39 3.02
CA LEU A 167 -1.03 16.15 1.79
C LEU A 167 -2.46 16.71 1.75
N GLY A 168 -3.44 15.89 2.14
CA GLY A 168 -4.83 16.32 2.25
C GLY A 168 -5.04 17.33 3.37
N TYR A 169 -4.43 17.09 4.54
CA TYR A 169 -4.51 18.00 5.69
C TYR A 169 -3.91 19.38 5.38
N LYS A 170 -2.82 19.43 4.61
CA LYS A 170 -2.23 20.69 4.12
C LYS A 170 -2.94 21.29 2.90
N GLN A 171 -4.01 20.65 2.40
CA GLN A 171 -4.77 21.09 1.24
C GLN A 171 -3.88 21.39 0.00
N ILE A 172 -2.85 20.57 -0.21
CA ILE A 172 -1.92 20.79 -1.34
C ILE A 172 -2.60 20.40 -2.65
N SER A 173 -3.17 21.38 -3.36
CA SER A 173 -3.73 21.19 -4.69
C SER A 173 -2.64 21.34 -5.76
N PHE A 174 -2.23 20.21 -6.37
CA PHE A 174 -1.32 20.23 -7.52
C PHE A 174 -1.98 20.88 -8.75
N THR A 175 -3.29 20.71 -8.89
CA THR A 175 -4.10 21.27 -9.97
C THR A 175 -4.12 22.80 -9.93
N GLU A 176 -4.25 23.40 -8.75
CA GLU A 176 -4.21 24.85 -8.59
C GLU A 176 -2.83 25.41 -8.94
N LYS A 177 -1.73 24.77 -8.50
CA LYS A 177 -0.37 25.23 -8.83
C LYS A 177 -0.08 25.19 -10.34
N LEU A 178 -0.50 24.13 -11.03
CA LEU A 178 -0.27 23.98 -12.48
C LEU A 178 -1.14 24.94 -13.31
N LEU A 179 -2.41 25.15 -12.93
CA LEU A 179 -3.31 26.06 -13.64
C LEU A 179 -2.99 27.53 -13.39
N TYR A 180 -2.66 27.91 -12.15
CA TYR A 180 -2.32 29.30 -11.84
C TYR A 180 -0.95 29.73 -12.39
N GLN A 181 0.02 28.82 -12.52
CA GLN A 181 1.28 29.16 -13.19
C GLN A 181 1.05 29.47 -14.68
N LYS A 182 0.27 28.64 -15.39
CA LYS A 182 -0.06 28.90 -16.81
C LYS A 182 -0.86 30.19 -17.01
N ALA A 183 -1.78 30.53 -16.11
CA ALA A 183 -2.52 31.79 -16.20
C ALA A 183 -1.64 33.04 -16.02
N LYS A 184 -0.50 32.92 -15.32
CA LYS A 184 0.46 34.01 -15.13
C LYS A 184 1.42 34.18 -16.31
N ASP A 185 1.78 33.09 -16.99
CA ASP A 185 2.62 33.12 -18.19
C ASP A 185 1.86 33.50 -19.47
N GLY A 186 0.55 33.22 -19.55
CA GLY A 186 -0.30 33.64 -20.68
C GLY A 186 -0.72 35.12 -20.68
N ARG A 187 -0.26 35.93 -19.70
CA ARG A 187 -0.49 37.38 -19.62
C ARG A 187 0.78 38.20 -19.85
N LYS A 188 1.83 37.60 -20.41
CA LYS A 188 3.04 38.29 -20.88
C LYS A 188 3.07 38.34 -22.40
#